data_AF-A0A9E5BK05-F1
#
_entry.id   AF-A0A9E5BK05-F1
#
_cell.length_a   1.000
_cell.length_b   1.000
_cell.length_c   1.000
_cell.angle_alpha   90.00
_cell.angle_beta   90.00
_cell.angle_gamma   90.00
#
_symmetry.space_group_name_H-M   'P 1'
#
loop_
_entity.id
_entity.type
_entity.pdbx_description
1 polymer ?
#
loop_
_entity_poly.entity_id
_entity_poly.type
_entity_poly.pdbx_seq_one_letter_code
_entity_poly.pdbx_strand_id
1 'polypeptide(L)' 'LGGLGGVNVLAQTIGSLLGVTIALLGGFLVYGLLKVTVGIRMSQEDEYDGADLSIHKISATPDRDSNW' A
#
# COMPACT_ATOMS: atom_id res chain seq x y z
N LEU A 1 -18.58 -24.94 20.22
CA LEU A 1 -17.63 -23.95 19.70
C LEU A 1 -18.25 -22.57 19.85
N GLY A 2 -18.04 -21.92 20.99
CA GLY A 2 -18.63 -20.63 21.33
C GLY A 2 -17.93 -20.11 22.58
N GLY A 3 -16.99 -19.18 22.40
CA GLY A 3 -16.19 -18.62 23.49
C GLY A 3 -17.06 -17.83 24.48
N LEU A 4 -16.74 -18.01 25.77
CA LEU A 4 -17.16 -17.24 26.95
C LEU A 4 -18.45 -16.40 26.80
N GLY A 5 -19.62 -17.05 26.98
CA GLY A 5 -20.87 -16.43 27.46
C GLY A 5 -21.42 -15.21 26.70
N GLY A 6 -22.38 -15.42 25.80
CA GLY A 6 -23.24 -14.33 25.30
C GLY A 6 -22.78 -13.63 24.02
N VAL A 7 -21.89 -14.25 23.25
CA VAL A 7 -21.38 -13.68 22.00
C VAL A 7 -22.44 -13.73 20.90
N ASN A 8 -22.87 -12.57 20.41
CA ASN A 8 -23.82 -12.44 19.30
C ASN A 8 -23.06 -12.37 17.95
N VAL A 9 -23.15 -13.43 17.15
CA VAL A 9 -22.48 -13.52 15.83
C VAL A 9 -22.88 -12.38 14.91
N LEU A 10 -24.16 -12.00 14.87
CA LEU A 10 -24.63 -10.90 14.03
C LEU A 10 -23.99 -9.56 14.45
N ALA A 11 -23.90 -9.30 15.76
CA ALA A 11 -23.27 -8.09 16.27
C ALA A 11 -21.77 -8.03 15.92
N GLN A 12 -21.06 -9.16 16.01
CA GLN A 12 -19.65 -9.24 15.60
C GLN A 12 -19.49 -8.99 14.10
N THR A 13 -20.32 -9.61 13.26
CA THR A 13 -20.28 -9.41 11.82
C THR A 13 -20.53 -7.95 11.45
N ILE A 14 -21.53 -7.30 12.05
CA ILE A 14 -21.80 -5.87 11.83
C ILE A 14 -20.62 -5.02 12.28
N GLY A 15 -20.05 -5.28 13.46
CA GLY A 15 -18.89 -4.56 13.97
C GLY A 15 -17.66 -4.70 13.05
N SER A 16 -17.37 -5.91 12.58
CA SER A 16 -16.28 -6.15 11.64
C SER A 16 -16.50 -5.44 10.31
N LEU A 17 -17.72 -5.52 9.75
CA LEU A 17 -18.05 -4.82 8.50
C LEU A 17 -17.92 -3.31 8.64
N LEU A 18 -18.39 -2.74 9.76
CA LEU A 18 -18.23 -1.31 10.04
C LEU A 18 -16.74 -0.91 10.10
N GLY A 19 -15.92 -1.70 10.80
CA GLY A 19 -14.47 -1.48 10.86
C GLY A 19 -13.82 -1.52 9.47
N VAL A 20 -14.16 -2.52 8.66
CA VAL A 20 -13.69 -2.63 7.27
C VAL A 20 -14.13 -1.42 6.44
N THR A 21 -15.40 -1.00 6.53
CA THR A 21 -15.90 0.17 5.80
C THR A 21 -15.15 1.44 6.18
N ILE A 22 -14.93 1.69 7.46
CA ILE A 22 -14.17 2.86 7.94
C ILE A 22 -12.72 2.79 7.43
N ALA A 23 -12.07 1.63 7.51
CA ALA A 23 -10.71 1.45 7.04
C ALA A 23 -10.59 1.70 5.52
N LEU A 24 -11.53 1.20 4.72
CA LEU A 24 -11.55 1.40 3.27
C LEU A 24 -11.78 2.88 2.92
N LEU A 25 -12.77 3.53 3.54
CA LEU A 25 -13.04 4.95 3.27
C LEU A 25 -11.90 5.85 3.73
N GLY A 26 -11.39 5.63 4.94
CA GLY A 26 -10.27 6.39 5.48
C GLY A 26 -8.99 6.20 4.67
N GLY A 27 -8.64 4.96 4.34
CA GLY A 27 -7.50 4.64 3.48
C GLY A 27 -7.63 5.25 2.09
N PHE A 28 -8.80 5.10 1.46
CA PHE A 28 -9.03 5.70 0.14
C PHE A 28 -8.91 7.23 0.16
N LEU A 29 -9.46 7.89 1.18
CA LEU A 29 -9.38 9.35 1.33
C LEU A 29 -7.93 9.80 1.53
N VAL A 30 -7.20 9.19 2.46
CA VAL A 30 -5.81 9.56 2.77
C VAL A 30 -4.89 9.30 1.58
N TYR A 31 -4.90 8.08 1.04
CA TYR A 31 -4.03 7.73 -0.09
C TYR A 31 -4.45 8.44 -1.38
N GLY A 32 -5.75 8.69 -1.57
CA GLY A 32 -6.26 9.48 -2.69
C GLY A 32 -5.76 10.92 -2.64
N LEU A 33 -5.82 11.56 -1.47
CA LEU A 33 -5.33 12.92 -1.28
C LEU A 33 -3.81 13.00 -1.49
N LEU A 34 -3.05 12.05 -0.93
CA LEU A 34 -1.61 11.99 -1.14
C LEU A 34 -1.26 11.77 -2.62
N LYS A 35 -2.00 10.91 -3.32
CA LYS A 35 -1.81 10.67 -4.75
C LYS A 35 -1.96 11.93 -5.59
N VAL A 36 -2.97 12.77 -5.32
CA VAL A 36 -3.24 13.97 -6.14
C VAL A 36 -2.42 15.19 -5.74
N THR A 37 -1.95 15.26 -4.49
CA THR A 37 -1.20 16.42 -3.99
C THR A 37 0.31 16.26 -4.16
N VAL A 38 0.87 15.12 -3.79
CA VAL A 38 2.32 14.88 -3.82
C VAL A 38 2.74 13.81 -4.81
N GLY A 39 1.85 12.88 -5.16
CA GLY A 39 2.19 11.71 -5.97
C GLY A 39 3.00 10.70 -5.16
N ILE A 40 2.39 9.53 -4.87
CA ILE A 40 2.98 8.49 -4.00
C ILE A 40 3.35 7.20 -4.74
N ARG A 41 3.19 7.18 -6.06
CA ARG A 41 3.54 6.04 -6.93
C ARG A 41 4.34 6.56 -8.11
N MET A 42 5.33 5.78 -8.51
CA MET A 42 6.14 6.04 -9.69
C MET A 42 5.30 5.89 -10.97
N SER A 43 5.78 6.47 -12.08
CA SER A 43 5.21 6.15 -13.39
C SER A 43 5.46 4.69 -13.73
N GLN A 44 4.69 4.14 -14.68
CA GLN A 44 4.85 2.74 -15.10
C GLN A 44 6.24 2.46 -15.69
N GLU A 45 6.78 3.44 -16.42
CA GLU A 45 8.12 3.41 -17.02
C GLU A 45 9.19 3.48 -15.93
N ASP A 46 9.06 4.42 -14.99
CA ASP A 46 10.01 4.54 -13.88
C ASP A 46 9.99 3.30 -12.97
N GLU A 47 8.82 2.70 -12.72
CA GLU A 47 8.67 1.47 -11.93
C GLU A 47 9.26 0.26 -12.67
N TYR A 48 9.22 0.24 -14.01
CA TYR A 48 9.86 -0.77 -14.85
C TYR A 48 11.39 -0.67 -14.81
N ASP A 49 11.94 0.54 -14.97
CA ASP A 49 13.38 0.81 -14.94
C ASP A 49 13.97 0.66 -13.52
N GLY A 50 13.14 0.78 -12.49
CA GLY A 50 13.49 0.60 -11.08
C GLY A 50 13.90 1.90 -10.37
N ALA A 51 13.63 1.98 -9.06
CA ALA A 51 13.82 3.21 -8.29
C ALA A 51 15.29 3.69 -8.23
N ASP A 52 16.26 2.77 -8.29
CA ASP A 52 17.68 3.12 -8.25
C ASP A 52 18.08 3.90 -9.51
N LEU A 53 17.61 3.50 -10.69
CA LEU A 53 17.87 4.20 -11.95
C LEU A 53 16.94 5.40 -12.15
N SER A 54 15.66 5.25 -11.84
CA SER A 54 14.63 6.26 -12.13
C SER A 54 14.69 7.45 -11.17
N ILE A 55 14.96 7.21 -9.88
CA ILE A 55 15.03 8.25 -8.84
C ILE A 55 16.48 8.58 -8.47
N HIS A 56 17.29 7.57 -8.13
CA HIS A 56 18.62 7.78 -7.55
C HIS A 56 19.75 7.89 -8.58
N LYS A 57 19.50 7.54 -9.85
CA LYS A 57 20.46 7.55 -10.97
C LYS A 57 21.72 6.69 -10.70
N ILE A 58 21.56 5.55 -10.04
CA ILE A 58 22.63 4.59 -9.72
C ILE A 58 22.28 3.22 -10.30
N SER A 59 23.28 2.51 -10.86
CA SER A 59 23.12 1.13 -11.29
C SER A 59 22.94 0.21 -10.08
N ALA A 60 21.88 -0.60 -10.07
CA ALA A 60 21.62 -1.59 -9.03
C ALA A 60 22.53 -2.83 -9.13
N THR A 61 23.30 -2.96 -10.22
CA THR A 61 24.18 -4.10 -10.50
C THR A 61 25.64 -3.66 -10.56
N PRO A 62 26.54 -4.21 -9.71
CA PRO A 62 27.96 -3.85 -9.71
C PRO A 62 28.70 -4.21 -11.01
N ASP A 63 28.34 -5.33 -11.64
CA ASP A 63 29.15 -5.96 -12.68
C ASP A 63 29.01 -5.30 -14.08
N ARG A 64 28.04 -4.40 -14.28
CA ARG A 64 27.87 -3.68 -15.55
C ARG A 64 28.66 -2.37 -15.65
N ASP A 65 29.23 -1.90 -14.53
CA ASP A 65 30.03 -0.68 -14.48
C ASP A 65 31.55 -0.95 -14.47
N SER A 66 31.96 -2.23 -14.44
CA SER A 66 33.37 -2.61 -14.59
C SER A 66 33.79 -2.58 -16.06
N ASN A 67 34.07 -1.39 -16.57
CA ASN A 67 34.62 -1.15 -17.90
C ASN A 67 36.16 -1.33 -17.89
N TRP A 68 36.63 -2.51 -17.51
CA TRP A 68 38.05 -2.91 -17.61
C TRP A 68 38.20 -4.22 -18.36
#